data_AF-A0A6A7LW02-F1
#
_entry.id   AF-A0A6A7LW02-F1
#
_cell.length_a   1.000
_cell.length_b   1.000
_cell.length_c   1.000
_cell.angle_alpha   90.00
_cell.angle_beta   90.00
_cell.angle_gamma   90.00
#
_symmetry.space_group_name_H-M   'P 1'
#
loop_
_entity.id
_entity.type
_entity.pdbx_description
1 polymer ?
#
loop_
_entity_poly.entity_id
_entity_poly.type
_entity_poly.pdbx_seq_one_letter_code
_entity_poly.pdbx_strand_id
1 'polypeptide(L)'
;MSSDLVSQSEKRAYGDLFRLDLNWGAPDHPPIILETDDDQPLTATNVSSYKGLRVWECPSLPGSALEAKLEQLIAKTSTNRLVIFHENDKQVWRWPSRSSKGPGVISRPARHEHRTGSSDPKFAAKLDAIRLPEDVILDVNAVLTKVRDAFDVETKHETKRASKLMAQMYAAVEKGYPDTFDEKERDHQISVTLARVLFLLFGDDTEMWTNANGDPLPDLFQDFVKDHTARDGSDIGERISDLFSTLDTPRAQRSGTPDELAAFPYVNGGIFEEPIALPTLDEDFRDALLKAAAVDWSTISPAIFGSMFQSVRDAQTRRELGEHY
;
A
#
# COMPACT_ATOMS: atom_id res chain seq x y z
N MET A 1 -1.54 26.79 14.14
CA MET A 1 -1.55 25.79 15.22
C MET A 1 -1.15 24.39 14.74
N SER A 2 -1.61 23.88 13.57
CA SER A 2 -1.17 22.54 13.10
C SER A 2 0.26 22.48 12.55
N SER A 3 0.83 23.59 12.06
CA SER A 3 2.23 23.61 11.57
C SER A 3 3.26 23.41 12.69
N ASP A 4 2.87 23.64 13.95
CA ASP A 4 3.73 23.45 15.11
C ASP A 4 3.91 21.96 15.44
N LEU A 5 2.83 21.17 15.35
CA LEU A 5 2.86 19.73 15.66
C LEU A 5 3.79 18.93 14.73
N VAL A 6 3.79 19.24 13.43
CA VAL A 6 4.70 18.60 12.46
C VAL A 6 6.14 18.95 12.81
N SER A 7 6.44 20.22 13.06
CA SER A 7 7.77 20.64 13.48
C SER A 7 8.22 20.02 14.80
N GLN A 8 7.32 19.75 15.76
CA GLN A 8 7.66 19.01 16.98
C GLN A 8 7.93 17.52 16.69
N SER A 9 7.17 16.90 15.79
CA SER A 9 7.44 15.54 15.32
C SER A 9 8.80 15.43 14.62
N GLU A 10 9.18 16.42 13.80
CA GLU A 10 10.45 16.47 13.09
C GLU A 10 11.66 16.61 14.04
N LYS A 11 11.47 17.25 15.20
CA LYS A 11 12.48 17.29 16.28
C LYS A 11 12.70 15.95 16.97
N ARG A 12 11.89 14.92 16.66
CA ARG A 12 11.92 13.58 17.28
C ARG A 12 11.67 13.60 18.79
N ALA A 13 11.08 14.66 19.31
CA ALA A 13 10.71 14.79 20.71
C ALA A 13 9.32 14.17 20.95
N TYR A 14 9.11 12.91 20.57
CA TYR A 14 7.76 12.31 20.56
C TYR A 14 7.14 12.25 21.95
N GLY A 15 7.95 12.09 23.01
CA GLY A 15 7.45 12.19 24.38
C GLY A 15 6.83 13.55 24.70
N ASP A 16 7.41 14.64 24.21
CA ASP A 16 6.88 16.00 24.42
C ASP A 16 5.70 16.27 23.50
N LEU A 17 5.79 15.89 22.22
CA LEU A 17 4.69 15.95 21.27
C LEU A 17 3.42 15.32 21.85
N PHE A 18 3.53 14.09 22.36
CA PHE A 18 2.36 13.39 22.88
C PHE A 18 1.85 13.97 24.19
N ARG A 19 2.73 14.29 25.14
CA ARG A 19 2.31 14.71 26.49
C ARG A 19 1.91 16.17 26.57
N LEU A 20 2.65 17.05 25.88
CA LEU A 20 2.48 18.50 25.99
C LEU A 20 1.57 19.05 24.89
N ASP A 21 1.73 18.57 23.65
CA ASP A 21 1.03 19.17 22.50
C ASP A 21 -0.25 18.42 22.10
N LEU A 22 -0.32 17.11 22.40
CA LEU A 22 -1.45 16.24 22.09
C LEU A 22 -2.28 15.82 23.32
N ASN A 23 -1.85 16.20 24.54
CA ASN A 23 -2.53 15.94 25.81
C ASN A 23 -2.69 14.45 26.19
N TRP A 24 -1.70 13.62 25.86
CA TRP A 24 -1.64 12.22 26.29
C TRP A 24 -0.96 12.05 27.65
N GLY A 25 -1.08 10.85 28.22
CA GLY A 25 -0.49 10.52 29.53
C GLY A 25 1.00 10.17 29.46
N ALA A 26 1.60 10.06 30.65
CA ALA A 26 2.96 9.58 30.81
C ALA A 26 3.11 8.12 30.34
N PRO A 27 4.30 7.71 29.86
CA PRO A 27 4.56 6.31 29.56
C PRO A 27 4.45 5.45 30.82
N ASP A 28 4.00 4.22 30.63
CA ASP A 28 3.68 3.26 31.71
C ASP A 28 4.34 1.89 31.51
N HIS A 29 5.22 1.75 30.51
CA HIS A 29 5.85 0.47 30.19
C HIS A 29 7.37 0.63 29.94
N PRO A 30 8.21 -0.30 30.40
CA PRO A 30 9.63 -0.30 30.05
C PRO A 30 9.86 -0.53 28.54
N PRO A 31 11.04 -0.20 27.99
CA PRO A 31 11.36 -0.49 26.60
C PRO A 31 11.27 -1.99 26.27
N ILE A 32 10.93 -2.29 25.02
CA ILE A 32 10.92 -3.65 24.46
C ILE A 32 12.09 -3.76 23.49
N ILE A 33 12.85 -4.85 23.61
CA ILE A 33 14.06 -5.08 22.83
C ILE A 33 13.84 -6.30 21.93
N LEU A 34 14.18 -6.15 20.65
CA LEU A 34 14.25 -7.23 19.68
C LEU A 34 15.73 -7.46 19.35
N GLU A 35 16.25 -8.62 19.71
CA GLU A 35 17.57 -9.07 19.29
C GLU A 35 17.59 -9.32 17.77
N THR A 36 18.68 -8.91 17.12
CA THR A 36 18.90 -9.04 15.68
C THR A 36 20.20 -9.80 15.40
N ASP A 37 20.30 -10.44 14.24
CA ASP A 37 21.49 -11.21 13.86
C ASP A 37 22.74 -10.33 13.62
N ASP A 38 22.56 -9.03 13.36
CA ASP A 38 23.63 -8.05 13.05
C ASP A 38 24.20 -7.32 14.31
N ASP A 39 24.06 -7.90 15.52
CA ASP A 39 24.57 -7.37 16.80
C ASP A 39 24.08 -5.95 17.22
N GLN A 40 23.10 -5.36 16.53
CA GLN A 40 22.44 -4.12 16.94
C GLN A 40 20.96 -4.32 17.29
N PRO A 41 20.62 -4.49 18.58
CA PRO A 41 19.25 -4.75 18.98
C PRO A 41 18.34 -3.57 18.69
N LEU A 42 17.14 -3.85 18.18
CA LEU A 42 16.10 -2.85 17.98
C LEU A 42 15.36 -2.59 19.29
N THR A 43 15.34 -1.32 19.71
CA THR A 43 14.67 -0.91 20.95
C THR A 43 13.44 -0.08 20.64
N ALA A 44 12.28 -0.54 21.10
CA ALA A 44 11.03 0.22 21.13
C ALA A 44 10.81 0.82 22.53
N THR A 45 10.82 2.14 22.64
CA THR A 45 10.61 2.87 23.90
C THR A 45 9.17 3.36 23.97
N ASN A 46 8.48 3.10 25.09
CA ASN A 46 7.17 3.69 25.32
C ASN A 46 7.33 5.18 25.66
N VAL A 47 6.83 6.06 24.79
CA VAL A 47 6.96 7.52 24.94
C VAL A 47 5.72 8.18 25.54
N SER A 48 4.57 7.52 25.43
CA SER A 48 3.30 8.00 26.01
C SER A 48 2.27 6.88 26.10
N SER A 49 1.34 6.99 27.05
CA SER A 49 0.27 6.02 27.25
C SER A 49 -1.05 6.70 27.59
N TYR A 50 -2.15 6.12 27.14
CA TYR A 50 -3.51 6.53 27.51
C TYR A 50 -4.39 5.30 27.72
N LYS A 51 -4.69 4.98 28.99
CA LYS A 51 -5.61 3.91 29.38
C LYS A 51 -5.37 2.58 28.63
N GLY A 52 -4.11 2.16 28.50
CA GLY A 52 -3.71 0.91 27.85
C GLY A 52 -3.40 1.00 26.35
N LEU A 53 -3.75 2.11 25.68
CA LEU A 53 -3.19 2.48 24.37
C LEU A 53 -1.78 3.04 24.59
N ARG A 54 -0.78 2.49 23.91
CA ARG A 54 0.63 2.91 24.08
C ARG A 54 1.24 3.42 22.80
N VAL A 55 2.05 4.45 22.93
CA VAL A 55 2.85 5.04 21.84
C VAL A 55 4.29 4.58 22.02
N TRP A 56 4.85 4.01 20.96
CA TRP A 56 6.19 3.45 20.95
C TRP A 56 7.04 4.18 19.91
N GLU A 57 8.28 4.45 20.25
CA GLU A 57 9.29 4.99 19.36
C GLU A 57 10.41 3.96 19.16
N CYS A 58 10.84 3.78 17.92
CA CYS A 58 12.02 3.03 17.55
C CYS A 58 12.91 3.91 16.65
N PRO A 59 14.12 4.32 17.11
CA PRO A 59 15.02 5.18 16.34
C PRO A 59 15.83 4.38 15.30
N SER A 60 15.13 3.59 14.49
CA SER A 60 15.68 2.83 13.36
C SER A 60 14.58 2.57 12.33
N LEU A 61 14.97 2.40 11.06
CA LEU A 61 14.12 1.94 9.96
C LEU A 61 14.65 0.62 9.38
N PRO A 62 14.46 -0.51 10.09
CA PRO A 62 15.11 -1.79 9.78
C PRO A 62 14.42 -2.58 8.65
N GLY A 63 13.41 -2.00 8.00
CA GLY A 63 12.63 -2.64 6.96
C GLY A 63 11.48 -3.51 7.47
N SER A 64 10.56 -3.83 6.56
CA SER A 64 9.24 -4.42 6.88
C SER A 64 9.30 -5.72 7.70
N ALA A 65 10.30 -6.56 7.49
CA ALA A 65 10.43 -7.85 8.17
C ALA A 65 10.78 -7.69 9.67
N LEU A 66 11.75 -6.83 9.98
CA LEU A 66 12.17 -6.56 11.35
C LEU A 66 11.16 -5.68 12.10
N GLU A 67 10.56 -4.69 11.42
CA GLU A 67 9.44 -3.91 11.95
C GLU A 67 8.29 -4.83 12.40
N ALA A 68 7.88 -5.79 11.56
CA ALA A 68 6.81 -6.72 11.89
C ALA A 68 7.14 -7.62 13.10
N LYS A 69 8.40 -8.09 13.22
CA LYS A 69 8.86 -8.86 14.39
C LYS A 69 8.79 -8.03 15.67
N LEU A 70 9.22 -6.76 15.62
CA LEU A 70 9.16 -5.86 16.77
C LEU A 70 7.71 -5.58 17.17
N GLU A 71 6.84 -5.31 16.20
CA GLU A 71 5.41 -5.14 16.45
C GLU A 71 4.76 -6.36 17.08
N GLN A 72 5.14 -7.58 16.69
CA GLN A 72 4.67 -8.81 17.31
C GLN A 72 5.10 -8.92 18.79
N LEU A 73 6.29 -8.45 19.14
CA LEU A 73 6.74 -8.39 20.53
C LEU A 73 5.94 -7.36 21.34
N ILE A 74 5.76 -6.16 20.79
CA ILE A 74 4.93 -5.11 21.42
C ILE A 74 3.48 -5.61 21.60
N ALA A 75 2.96 -6.39 20.66
CA ALA A 75 1.61 -6.94 20.72
C ALA A 75 1.35 -7.84 21.93
N LYS A 76 2.39 -8.46 22.49
CA LYS A 76 2.30 -9.31 23.68
C LYS A 76 1.98 -8.51 24.95
N THR A 77 2.31 -7.22 24.96
CA THR A 77 2.16 -6.36 26.16
C THR A 77 1.07 -5.30 25.99
N SER A 78 0.78 -4.89 24.76
CA SER A 78 -0.21 -3.85 24.46
C SER A 78 -0.99 -4.20 23.19
N THR A 79 -2.28 -4.47 23.36
CA THR A 79 -3.18 -4.80 22.24
C THR A 79 -3.40 -3.60 21.32
N ASN A 80 -3.53 -2.40 21.89
CA ASN A 80 -3.72 -1.16 21.16
C ASN A 80 -2.43 -0.34 21.23
N ARG A 81 -1.80 -0.08 20.09
CA ARG A 81 -0.47 0.53 20.04
C ARG A 81 -0.30 1.39 18.81
N LEU A 82 0.45 2.47 18.96
CA LEU A 82 1.08 3.23 17.89
C LEU A 82 2.57 2.92 17.90
N VAL A 83 3.18 2.66 16.75
CA VAL A 83 4.64 2.52 16.65
C VAL A 83 5.19 3.53 15.65
N ILE A 84 6.21 4.27 16.05
CA ILE A 84 6.88 5.30 15.25
C ILE A 84 8.31 4.83 15.02
N PHE A 85 8.62 4.48 13.77
CA PHE A 85 9.96 4.19 13.32
C PHE A 85 10.55 5.44 12.68
N HIS A 86 11.82 5.73 12.92
CA HIS A 86 12.47 6.87 12.28
C HIS A 86 13.96 6.68 12.15
N GLU A 87 14.51 7.24 11.08
CA GLU A 87 15.93 7.32 10.84
C GLU A 87 16.20 8.52 9.94
N ASN A 88 17.22 9.32 10.27
CA ASN A 88 17.57 10.53 9.54
C ASN A 88 16.34 11.45 9.37
N ASP A 89 16.03 11.84 8.14
CA ASP A 89 14.92 12.71 7.80
C ASP A 89 13.59 11.97 7.65
N LYS A 90 13.58 10.64 7.67
CA LYS A 90 12.39 9.81 7.42
C LYS A 90 11.75 9.32 8.72
N GLN A 91 10.43 9.37 8.77
CA GLN A 91 9.62 8.73 9.81
C GLN A 91 8.48 7.91 9.21
N VAL A 92 8.19 6.78 9.86
CA VAL A 92 7.17 5.82 9.48
C VAL A 92 6.30 5.53 10.69
N TRP A 93 5.03 5.89 10.60
CA TRP A 93 4.04 5.73 11.66
C TRP A 93 3.13 4.54 11.34
N ARG A 94 3.07 3.57 12.26
CA ARG A 94 2.28 2.33 12.14
C ARG A 94 1.10 2.35 13.12
N TRP A 95 -0.12 2.44 12.57
CA TRP A 95 -1.36 2.63 13.33
C TRP A 95 -2.20 1.35 13.39
N PRO A 96 -2.89 1.05 14.51
CA PRO A 96 -3.71 -0.16 14.61
C PRO A 96 -4.96 -0.06 13.73
N SER A 97 -4.99 -0.79 12.60
CA SER A 97 -6.15 -0.89 11.70
C SER A 97 -7.04 -2.08 12.07
N ARG A 98 -8.36 -1.97 11.87
CA ARG A 98 -9.27 -3.13 11.90
C ARG A 98 -9.37 -3.71 10.49
N SER A 99 -8.87 -4.92 10.29
CA SER A 99 -9.44 -5.83 9.31
C SER A 99 -10.39 -6.77 10.04
N SER A 100 -11.70 -6.62 9.85
CA SER A 100 -12.69 -7.56 10.36
C SER A 100 -13.41 -8.24 9.20
N LYS A 101 -12.86 -9.35 8.69
CA LYS A 101 -13.62 -10.38 7.97
C LYS A 101 -12.96 -11.76 8.17
N GLY A 102 -13.57 -12.62 9.00
CA GLY A 102 -13.23 -14.05 9.14
C GLY A 102 -12.68 -14.47 10.52
N PRO A 103 -12.63 -15.79 10.82
CA PRO A 103 -12.11 -16.33 12.08
C PRO A 103 -10.58 -16.27 12.06
N GLY A 104 -10.05 -15.07 12.30
CA GLY A 104 -8.61 -14.79 12.31
C GLY A 104 -8.38 -13.30 12.10
N VAL A 105 -8.15 -12.55 13.18
CA VAL A 105 -7.82 -11.12 13.09
C VAL A 105 -6.34 -11.01 12.73
N ILE A 106 -6.02 -10.86 11.45
CA ILE A 106 -4.70 -10.41 11.03
C ILE A 106 -4.81 -8.89 10.79
N SER A 107 -4.49 -8.10 11.82
CA SER A 107 -4.36 -6.64 11.70
C SER A 107 -2.99 -6.32 11.09
N ARG A 108 -2.95 -5.75 9.88
CA ARG A 108 -1.75 -5.06 9.38
C ARG A 108 -1.89 -3.57 9.70
N PRO A 109 -1.07 -2.99 10.59
CA PRO A 109 -1.12 -1.58 10.90
C PRO A 109 -1.00 -0.71 9.65
N ALA A 110 -1.82 0.33 9.54
CA ALA A 110 -1.72 1.29 8.44
C ALA A 110 -0.36 2.02 8.56
N ARG A 111 0.35 2.14 7.44
CA ARG A 111 1.70 2.72 7.37
C ARG A 111 1.59 4.13 6.82
N HIS A 112 2.23 5.09 7.47
CA HIS A 112 2.27 6.47 7.00
C HIS A 112 3.69 7.01 7.07
N GLU A 113 4.22 7.44 5.93
CA GLU A 113 5.54 8.05 5.86
C GLU A 113 5.45 9.57 5.91
N HIS A 114 6.41 10.19 6.57
CA HIS A 114 6.65 11.63 6.49
C HIS A 114 8.15 11.89 6.41
N ARG A 115 8.54 12.87 5.59
CA ARG A 115 9.94 13.31 5.45
C ARG A 115 10.09 14.72 6.02
N THR A 116 11.12 14.92 6.83
CA THR A 116 11.42 16.20 7.49
C THR A 116 11.58 17.32 6.46
N GLY A 117 10.95 18.46 6.70
CA GLY A 117 10.95 19.63 5.82
C GLY A 117 9.96 19.54 4.64
N SER A 118 9.22 18.44 4.51
CA SER A 118 8.17 18.30 3.49
C SER A 118 6.87 18.96 3.97
N SER A 119 6.18 19.63 3.04
CA SER A 119 4.84 20.15 3.32
C SER A 119 3.83 19.01 3.34
N ASP A 120 3.42 18.60 4.54
CA ASP A 120 2.49 17.48 4.73
C ASP A 120 1.24 17.89 5.52
N PRO A 121 0.27 18.56 4.87
CA PRO A 121 -0.96 19.00 5.53
C PRO A 121 -1.80 17.82 6.02
N LYS A 122 -1.67 16.64 5.41
CA LYS A 122 -2.37 15.43 5.82
C LYS A 122 -1.82 14.91 7.14
N PHE A 123 -0.48 14.82 7.27
CA PHE A 123 0.16 14.45 8.52
C PHE A 123 -0.16 15.45 9.64
N ALA A 124 -0.16 16.75 9.33
CA ALA A 124 -0.57 17.77 10.29
C ALA A 124 -2.01 17.57 10.79
N ALA A 125 -2.96 17.29 9.88
CA ALA A 125 -4.34 17.00 10.24
C ALA A 125 -4.48 15.73 11.08
N LYS A 126 -3.67 14.70 10.80
CA LYS A 126 -3.60 13.45 11.56
C LYS A 126 -3.13 13.67 13.00
N LEU A 127 -2.08 14.45 13.19
CA LEU A 127 -1.59 14.81 14.53
C LEU A 127 -2.65 15.61 15.30
N ASP A 128 -3.31 16.58 14.66
CA ASP A 128 -4.38 17.34 15.31
C ASP A 128 -5.59 16.46 15.66
N ALA A 129 -5.93 15.50 14.79
CA ALA A 129 -7.04 14.59 15.00
C ALA A 129 -6.83 13.60 16.16
N ILE A 130 -5.61 13.33 16.61
CA ILE A 130 -5.34 12.51 17.80
C ILE A 130 -5.13 13.32 19.08
N ARG A 131 -5.22 14.65 19.01
CA ARG A 131 -5.17 15.51 20.20
C ARG A 131 -6.36 15.21 21.11
N LEU A 132 -6.07 14.93 22.37
CA LEU A 132 -7.05 14.68 23.40
C LEU A 132 -7.54 16.02 23.99
N PRO A 133 -8.84 16.13 24.32
CA PRO A 133 -9.35 17.32 25.00
C PRO A 133 -8.76 17.43 26.40
N GLU A 134 -8.40 18.65 26.81
CA GLU A 134 -7.79 18.92 28.13
C GLU A 134 -8.78 18.71 29.28
N ASP A 135 -10.04 19.11 29.07
CA ASP A 135 -11.05 19.17 30.13
C ASP A 135 -11.94 17.92 30.20
N VAL A 136 -11.71 16.93 29.32
CA VAL A 136 -12.61 15.76 29.20
C VAL A 136 -11.80 14.46 29.20
N ILE A 137 -12.09 13.60 30.17
CA ILE A 137 -11.54 12.24 30.20
C ILE A 137 -12.31 11.37 29.20
N LEU A 138 -11.69 11.02 28.08
CA LEU A 138 -12.25 10.12 27.08
C LEU A 138 -12.13 8.65 27.52
N ASP A 139 -13.11 7.83 27.16
CA ASP A 139 -12.98 6.38 27.23
C ASP A 139 -11.94 5.87 26.20
N VAL A 140 -11.30 4.73 26.49
CA VAL A 140 -10.36 4.06 25.58
C VAL A 140 -10.99 3.85 24.21
N ASN A 141 -12.25 3.40 24.15
CA ASN A 141 -12.89 3.15 22.87
C ASN A 141 -13.15 4.45 22.09
N ALA A 142 -13.43 5.57 22.78
CA ALA A 142 -13.59 6.87 22.15
C ALA A 142 -12.27 7.37 21.56
N VAL A 143 -11.15 7.21 22.29
CA VAL A 143 -9.81 7.51 21.77
C VAL A 143 -9.46 6.60 20.60
N LEU A 144 -9.74 5.30 20.70
CA LEU A 144 -9.51 4.36 19.60
C LEU A 144 -10.36 4.68 18.38
N THR A 145 -11.61 5.08 18.54
CA THR A 145 -12.47 5.53 17.44
C THR A 145 -11.91 6.81 16.82
N LYS A 146 -11.53 7.80 17.63
CA LYS A 146 -10.94 9.06 17.15
C LYS A 146 -9.64 8.84 16.37
N VAL A 147 -8.76 8.00 16.92
CA VAL A 147 -7.54 7.55 16.24
C VAL A 147 -7.93 6.84 14.94
N ARG A 148 -8.78 5.80 14.98
CA ARG A 148 -9.20 5.07 13.77
C ARG A 148 -9.82 5.98 12.71
N ASP A 149 -10.75 6.85 13.07
CA ASP A 149 -11.42 7.75 12.13
C ASP A 149 -10.44 8.73 11.48
N ALA A 150 -9.42 9.19 12.20
CA ALA A 150 -8.37 10.04 11.64
C ALA A 150 -7.53 9.33 10.54
N PHE A 151 -7.42 8.00 10.60
CA PHE A 151 -6.52 7.24 9.72
C PHE A 151 -7.24 6.29 8.74
N ASP A 152 -8.46 5.81 9.02
CA ASP A 152 -9.28 4.94 8.15
C ASP A 152 -9.92 5.71 6.98
N VAL A 153 -10.02 7.05 7.07
CA VAL A 153 -10.54 7.91 5.99
C VAL A 153 -9.69 7.75 4.72
N GLU A 154 -8.37 7.68 4.86
CA GLU A 154 -7.46 7.51 3.73
C GLU A 154 -7.62 6.12 3.10
N THR A 155 -7.66 5.04 3.89
CA THR A 155 -7.91 3.69 3.36
C THR A 155 -9.23 3.57 2.61
N LYS A 156 -10.30 4.25 3.06
CA LYS A 156 -11.59 4.27 2.32
C LYS A 156 -11.49 5.05 1.01
N HIS A 157 -10.84 6.22 1.00
CA HIS A 157 -10.63 7.02 -0.21
C HIS A 157 -9.69 6.33 -1.20
N GLU A 158 -8.61 5.71 -0.73
CA GLU A 158 -7.67 4.91 -1.51
C GLU A 158 -8.34 3.68 -2.10
N THR A 159 -9.14 2.95 -1.31
CA THR A 159 -9.94 1.82 -1.79
C THR A 159 -10.91 2.24 -2.88
N LYS A 160 -11.61 3.38 -2.69
CA LYS A 160 -12.54 3.92 -3.70
C LYS A 160 -11.79 4.35 -4.96
N ARG A 161 -10.65 5.02 -4.82
CA ARG A 161 -9.80 5.46 -5.93
C ARG A 161 -9.26 4.25 -6.72
N ALA A 162 -8.74 3.24 -6.03
CA ALA A 162 -8.25 2.00 -6.63
C ALA A 162 -9.36 1.27 -7.38
N SER A 163 -10.56 1.18 -6.79
CA SER A 163 -11.74 0.59 -7.45
C SER A 163 -12.12 1.37 -8.71
N LYS A 164 -12.03 2.71 -8.69
CA LYS A 164 -12.28 3.56 -9.87
C LYS A 164 -11.23 3.32 -10.97
N LEU A 165 -9.95 3.20 -10.62
CA LEU A 165 -8.88 2.90 -11.58
C LEU A 165 -9.07 1.52 -12.23
N MET A 166 -9.42 0.51 -11.44
CA MET A 166 -9.72 -0.83 -11.96
C MET A 166 -10.96 -0.84 -12.87
N ALA A 167 -11.99 -0.08 -12.51
CA ALA A 167 -13.17 0.10 -13.36
C ALA A 167 -12.84 0.79 -14.69
N GLN A 168 -11.96 1.79 -14.68
CA GLN A 168 -11.48 2.48 -15.88
C GLN A 168 -10.68 1.54 -16.78
N MET A 169 -9.73 0.77 -16.21
CA MET A 169 -8.98 -0.22 -16.97
C MET A 169 -9.90 -1.29 -17.56
N TYR A 170 -10.89 -1.78 -16.78
CA TYR A 170 -11.88 -2.73 -17.28
C TYR A 170 -12.60 -2.18 -18.52
N ALA A 171 -13.14 -0.96 -18.42
CA ALA A 171 -13.88 -0.33 -19.51
C ALA A 171 -13.00 -0.10 -20.76
N ALA A 172 -11.73 0.29 -20.57
CA ALA A 172 -10.79 0.49 -21.66
C ALA A 172 -10.46 -0.83 -22.37
N VAL A 173 -10.25 -1.92 -21.62
CA VAL A 173 -10.03 -3.24 -22.23
C VAL A 173 -11.31 -3.76 -22.90
N GLU A 174 -12.47 -3.60 -22.26
CA GLU A 174 -13.78 -4.00 -22.80
C GLU A 174 -14.05 -3.38 -24.17
N LYS A 175 -13.74 -2.09 -24.34
CA LYS A 175 -13.85 -1.33 -25.60
C LYS A 175 -13.01 -1.93 -26.75
N GLY A 176 -11.90 -2.60 -26.43
CA GLY A 176 -11.01 -3.21 -27.43
C GLY A 176 -11.55 -4.53 -28.00
N TYR A 177 -12.50 -5.19 -27.33
CA TYR A 177 -13.10 -6.41 -27.84
C TYR A 177 -14.23 -6.12 -28.84
N PRO A 178 -14.36 -6.89 -29.92
CA PRO A 178 -15.50 -6.79 -30.82
C PRO A 178 -16.83 -7.14 -30.11
N ASP A 179 -17.92 -6.48 -30.47
CA ASP A 179 -19.27 -6.77 -29.94
C ASP A 179 -19.73 -8.22 -30.17
N THR A 180 -19.12 -8.91 -31.14
CA THR A 180 -19.41 -10.32 -31.46
C THR A 180 -18.62 -11.32 -30.62
N PHE A 181 -17.66 -10.86 -29.81
CA PHE A 181 -16.85 -11.72 -28.95
C PHE A 181 -17.69 -12.27 -27.80
N ASP A 182 -17.41 -13.50 -27.36
CA ASP A 182 -18.19 -14.12 -26.27
C ASP A 182 -18.03 -13.31 -24.97
N GLU A 183 -19.15 -12.88 -24.40
CA GLU A 183 -19.18 -11.99 -23.24
C GLU A 183 -18.49 -12.62 -22.02
N LYS A 184 -18.69 -13.92 -21.79
CA LYS A 184 -18.12 -14.60 -20.62
C LYS A 184 -16.62 -14.76 -20.76
N GLU A 185 -16.16 -15.13 -21.95
CA GLU A 185 -14.74 -15.25 -22.26
C GLU A 185 -14.06 -13.88 -22.16
N ARG A 186 -14.64 -12.83 -22.73
CA ARG A 186 -14.14 -11.45 -22.60
C ARG A 186 -13.99 -11.06 -21.13
N ASP A 187 -15.05 -11.21 -20.35
CA ASP A 187 -15.07 -10.78 -18.95
C ASP A 187 -14.07 -11.57 -18.10
N HIS A 188 -13.86 -12.83 -18.42
CA HIS A 188 -12.82 -13.67 -17.81
C HIS A 188 -11.42 -13.15 -18.16
N GLN A 189 -11.13 -12.93 -19.45
CA GLN A 189 -9.83 -12.42 -19.92
C GLN A 189 -9.49 -11.04 -19.34
N ILE A 190 -10.49 -10.14 -19.25
CA ILE A 190 -10.32 -8.84 -18.59
C ILE A 190 -10.05 -9.03 -17.09
N SER A 191 -10.81 -9.88 -16.40
CA SER A 191 -10.65 -10.10 -14.96
C SER A 191 -9.27 -10.65 -14.61
N VAL A 192 -8.78 -11.64 -15.38
CA VAL A 192 -7.45 -12.22 -15.23
C VAL A 192 -6.38 -11.17 -15.50
N THR A 193 -6.53 -10.39 -16.57
CA THR A 193 -5.60 -9.29 -16.91
C THR A 193 -5.51 -8.27 -15.78
N LEU A 194 -6.63 -7.79 -15.24
CA LEU A 194 -6.63 -6.82 -14.16
C LEU A 194 -6.03 -7.38 -12.85
N ALA A 195 -6.23 -8.66 -12.57
CA ALA A 195 -5.59 -9.33 -11.43
C ALA A 195 -4.06 -9.38 -11.57
N ARG A 196 -3.57 -9.65 -12.78
CA ARG A 196 -2.13 -9.65 -13.10
C ARG A 196 -1.52 -8.26 -13.06
N VAL A 197 -2.21 -7.26 -13.60
CA VAL A 197 -1.81 -5.84 -13.51
C VAL A 197 -1.72 -5.42 -12.05
N LEU A 198 -2.72 -5.72 -11.23
CA LEU A 198 -2.69 -5.41 -9.80
C LEU A 198 -1.53 -6.08 -9.07
N PHE A 199 -1.20 -7.32 -9.43
CA PHE A 199 -0.01 -8.00 -8.90
C PHE A 199 1.28 -7.25 -9.27
N LEU A 200 1.39 -6.78 -10.51
CA LEU A 200 2.56 -6.03 -10.96
C LEU A 200 2.69 -4.68 -10.26
N LEU A 201 1.58 -3.95 -10.13
CA LEU A 201 1.51 -2.69 -9.39
C LEU A 201 1.95 -2.87 -7.93
N PHE A 202 1.47 -3.92 -7.27
CA PHE A 202 1.91 -4.22 -5.90
C PHE A 202 3.40 -4.58 -5.83
N GLY A 203 3.94 -5.23 -6.85
CA GLY A 203 5.35 -5.58 -6.89
C GLY A 203 6.28 -4.38 -7.00
N ASP A 204 5.88 -3.34 -7.76
CA ASP A 204 6.62 -2.07 -7.84
C ASP A 204 6.74 -1.42 -6.45
N ASP A 205 5.68 -1.46 -5.66
CA ASP A 205 5.59 -0.76 -4.37
C ASP A 205 6.07 -1.59 -3.15
N THR A 206 6.37 -2.88 -3.32
CA THR A 206 6.72 -3.78 -2.20
C THR A 206 8.08 -4.46 -2.29
N GLU A 207 9.00 -3.87 -3.05
CA GLU A 207 10.37 -4.36 -3.23
C GLU A 207 10.41 -5.82 -3.74
N MET A 208 9.36 -6.26 -4.45
CA MET A 208 9.28 -7.62 -4.99
C MET A 208 10.27 -7.85 -6.12
N TRP A 209 10.64 -6.78 -6.83
CA TRP A 209 11.54 -6.84 -7.95
C TRP A 209 12.97 -6.66 -7.50
N THR A 210 13.82 -7.61 -7.87
CA THR A 210 15.24 -7.54 -7.63
C THR A 210 16.01 -7.89 -8.89
N ASN A 211 17.14 -7.21 -9.08
CA ASN A 211 18.07 -7.53 -10.15
C ASN A 211 18.84 -8.84 -9.84
N ALA A 212 19.74 -9.25 -10.74
CA ALA A 212 20.54 -10.47 -10.54
C ALA A 212 21.47 -10.43 -9.31
N ASN A 213 21.80 -9.24 -8.81
CA ASN A 213 22.65 -9.03 -7.64
C ASN A 213 21.84 -8.93 -6.34
N GLY A 214 20.50 -8.96 -6.42
CA GLY A 214 19.60 -8.80 -5.28
C GLY A 214 19.26 -7.35 -4.92
N ASP A 215 19.68 -6.37 -5.72
CA ASP A 215 19.30 -4.97 -5.48
C ASP A 215 17.84 -4.74 -5.89
N PRO A 216 17.05 -3.96 -5.10
CA PRO A 216 15.69 -3.61 -5.44
C PRO A 216 15.57 -2.87 -6.78
N LEU A 217 14.52 -3.17 -7.54
CA LEU A 217 14.14 -2.49 -8.79
C LEU A 217 12.74 -1.86 -8.61
N PRO A 218 12.62 -0.69 -7.94
CA PRO A 218 11.34 -0.02 -7.79
C PRO A 218 10.82 0.44 -9.16
N ASP A 219 9.50 0.61 -9.27
CA ASP A 219 8.82 1.18 -10.44
C ASP A 219 9.04 0.44 -11.78
N LEU A 220 9.51 -0.81 -11.75
CA LEU A 220 9.87 -1.58 -12.94
C LEU A 220 8.69 -1.74 -13.93
N PHE A 221 7.49 -2.00 -13.43
CA PHE A 221 6.29 -2.10 -14.26
C PHE A 221 5.86 -0.73 -14.78
N GLN A 222 5.89 0.31 -13.95
CA GLN A 222 5.61 1.67 -14.39
C GLN A 222 6.53 2.10 -15.53
N ASP A 223 7.84 1.90 -15.38
CA ASP A 223 8.84 2.27 -16.37
C ASP A 223 8.70 1.44 -17.65
N PHE A 224 8.37 0.15 -17.54
CA PHE A 224 8.01 -0.68 -18.69
C PHE A 224 6.83 -0.07 -19.47
N VAL A 225 5.71 0.26 -18.81
CA VAL A 225 4.56 0.86 -19.50
C VAL A 225 4.92 2.22 -20.09
N LYS A 226 5.70 3.03 -19.37
CA LYS A 226 6.01 4.39 -19.77
C LYS A 226 6.97 4.47 -20.96
N ASP A 227 8.05 3.71 -20.90
CA ASP A 227 9.21 3.85 -21.79
C ASP A 227 9.26 2.79 -22.90
N HIS A 228 8.52 1.69 -22.74
CA HIS A 228 8.56 0.54 -23.63
C HIS A 228 7.23 0.24 -24.33
N THR A 229 6.30 1.20 -24.36
CA THR A 229 5.03 1.12 -25.10
C THR A 229 4.78 2.39 -25.91
N ALA A 230 4.10 2.27 -27.04
CA ALA A 230 3.72 3.39 -27.89
C ALA A 230 2.78 4.36 -27.15
N ARG A 231 2.99 5.67 -27.32
CA ARG A 231 2.21 6.69 -26.62
C ARG A 231 0.71 6.66 -26.96
N ASP A 232 0.37 6.25 -28.18
CA ASP A 232 -1.01 6.10 -28.64
C ASP A 232 -1.67 4.79 -28.16
N GLY A 233 -0.93 3.96 -27.40
CA GLY A 233 -1.39 2.69 -26.85
C GLY A 233 -1.57 1.58 -27.89
N SER A 234 -1.17 1.77 -29.14
CA SER A 234 -1.42 0.79 -30.21
C SER A 234 -0.78 -0.58 -29.98
N ASP A 235 0.31 -0.66 -29.21
CA ASP A 235 1.05 -1.88 -28.89
C ASP A 235 0.83 -2.38 -27.45
N ILE A 236 0.07 -1.66 -26.61
CA ILE A 236 0.02 -1.94 -25.16
C ILE A 236 -0.54 -3.33 -24.85
N GLY A 237 -1.53 -3.80 -25.64
CA GLY A 237 -2.13 -5.13 -25.45
C GLY A 237 -1.11 -6.25 -25.68
N GLU A 238 -0.35 -6.17 -26.78
CA GLU A 238 0.71 -7.12 -27.12
C GLU A 238 1.83 -7.10 -26.07
N ARG A 239 2.31 -5.90 -25.71
CA ARG A 239 3.42 -5.73 -24.76
C ARG A 239 3.07 -6.26 -23.36
N ILE A 240 1.83 -6.08 -22.91
CA ILE A 240 1.36 -6.63 -21.63
C ILE A 240 1.21 -8.16 -21.70
N SER A 241 0.70 -8.71 -22.81
CA SER A 241 0.65 -10.16 -23.03
C SER A 241 2.06 -10.78 -23.02
N ASP A 242 3.04 -10.16 -23.69
CA ASP A 242 4.44 -10.61 -23.69
C ASP A 242 5.07 -10.58 -22.30
N LEU A 243 4.76 -9.54 -21.51
CA LEU A 243 5.19 -9.44 -20.12
C LEU A 243 4.61 -10.58 -19.27
N PHE A 244 3.32 -10.89 -19.42
CA PHE A 244 2.69 -12.01 -18.70
C PHE A 244 3.35 -13.34 -19.05
N SER A 245 3.58 -13.61 -20.34
CA SER A 245 4.31 -14.80 -20.78
C SER A 245 5.74 -14.84 -20.25
N THR A 246 6.42 -13.69 -20.17
CA THR A 246 7.78 -13.62 -19.62
C THR A 246 7.81 -13.96 -18.14
N LEU A 247 6.86 -13.45 -17.35
CA LEU A 247 6.73 -13.72 -15.90
C LEU A 247 6.47 -15.20 -15.60
N ASP A 248 5.83 -15.92 -16.54
CA ASP A 248 5.60 -17.37 -16.49
C ASP A 248 6.72 -18.21 -17.14
N THR A 249 7.73 -17.57 -17.73
CA THR A 249 8.87 -18.28 -18.35
C THR A 249 10.07 -18.28 -17.41
N PRO A 250 10.66 -19.45 -17.04
CA PRO A 250 11.88 -19.49 -16.24
C PRO A 250 13.04 -18.75 -16.91
N ARG A 251 13.89 -18.05 -16.14
CA ARG A 251 15.02 -17.24 -16.69
C ARG A 251 15.91 -18.02 -17.67
N ALA A 252 16.16 -19.31 -17.42
CA ALA A 252 16.96 -20.17 -18.30
C ALA A 252 16.34 -20.43 -19.70
N GLN A 253 15.05 -20.14 -19.88
CA GLN A 253 14.29 -20.36 -21.11
C GLN A 253 13.98 -19.06 -21.86
N ARG A 254 14.42 -17.90 -21.35
CA ARG A 254 14.16 -16.56 -21.93
C ARG A 254 15.17 -16.13 -23.00
N SER A 255 15.68 -17.08 -23.77
CA SER A 255 16.66 -16.79 -24.83
C SER A 255 16.02 -15.91 -25.92
N GLY A 256 16.55 -14.70 -26.12
CA GLY A 256 16.04 -13.75 -27.12
C GLY A 256 14.91 -12.85 -26.62
N THR A 257 14.53 -12.94 -25.34
CA THR A 257 13.60 -11.99 -24.72
C THR A 257 14.27 -10.61 -24.64
N PRO A 258 13.58 -9.51 -25.05
CA PRO A 258 14.08 -8.14 -24.90
C PRO A 258 14.48 -7.81 -23.46
N ASP A 259 15.49 -6.95 -23.29
CA ASP A 259 16.07 -6.63 -21.97
C ASP A 259 15.03 -6.07 -21.00
N GLU A 260 14.11 -5.23 -21.50
CA GLU A 260 13.04 -4.63 -20.69
C GLU A 260 12.06 -5.67 -20.12
N LEU A 261 11.88 -6.80 -20.79
CA LEU A 261 11.07 -7.92 -20.32
C LEU A 261 11.90 -8.88 -19.46
N ALA A 262 13.15 -9.10 -19.83
CA ALA A 262 14.08 -9.99 -19.12
C ALA A 262 14.38 -9.51 -17.69
N ALA A 263 14.26 -8.21 -17.42
CA ALA A 263 14.42 -7.60 -16.10
C ALA A 263 13.46 -8.16 -15.04
N PHE A 264 12.23 -8.51 -15.43
CA PHE A 264 11.24 -9.05 -14.50
C PHE A 264 11.65 -10.44 -13.96
N PRO A 265 11.36 -10.80 -12.70
CA PRO A 265 11.67 -12.14 -12.19
C PRO A 265 10.77 -13.21 -12.80
N TYR A 266 11.11 -14.47 -12.56
CA TYR A 266 10.19 -15.58 -12.80
C TYR A 266 9.28 -15.71 -11.58
N VAL A 267 7.96 -15.68 -11.80
CA VAL A 267 6.98 -15.71 -10.70
C VAL A 267 6.40 -17.12 -10.50
N ASN A 268 6.70 -18.08 -11.39
CA ASN A 268 6.30 -19.51 -11.30
C ASN A 268 4.83 -19.75 -10.93
N GLY A 269 3.96 -18.85 -11.38
CA GLY A 269 2.76 -18.53 -10.62
C GLY A 269 1.54 -18.84 -11.44
N GLY A 270 0.74 -19.81 -11.02
CA GLY A 270 -0.57 -20.13 -11.62
C GLY A 270 -1.47 -18.93 -11.97
N ILE A 271 -1.22 -17.73 -11.42
CA ILE A 271 -1.85 -16.48 -11.87
C ILE A 271 -1.48 -16.10 -13.32
N PHE A 272 -0.28 -16.40 -13.81
CA PHE A 272 0.24 -16.16 -15.18
C PHE A 272 0.17 -17.38 -16.11
N GLU A 273 -0.11 -18.57 -15.58
CA GLU A 273 -0.12 -19.85 -16.33
C GLU A 273 -1.15 -19.86 -17.47
N GLU A 274 -2.30 -19.20 -17.29
CA GLU A 274 -3.30 -19.08 -18.35
C GLU A 274 -2.82 -18.14 -19.46
N PRO A 275 -2.70 -18.59 -20.72
CA PRO A 275 -2.33 -17.72 -21.82
C PRO A 275 -3.49 -16.78 -22.15
N ILE A 276 -3.24 -15.47 -22.02
CA ILE A 276 -4.22 -14.41 -22.31
C ILE A 276 -3.67 -13.55 -23.46
N ALA A 277 -4.40 -13.50 -24.57
CA ALA A 277 -4.10 -12.62 -25.69
C ALA A 277 -5.09 -11.45 -25.68
N LEU A 278 -4.59 -10.26 -25.34
CA LEU A 278 -5.41 -9.05 -25.37
C LEU A 278 -5.63 -8.57 -26.82
N PRO A 279 -6.77 -7.95 -27.14
CA PRO A 279 -6.98 -7.31 -28.42
C PRO A 279 -6.05 -6.10 -28.57
N THR A 280 -6.04 -5.49 -29.76
CA THR A 280 -5.46 -4.14 -29.92
C THR A 280 -6.22 -3.17 -29.03
N LEU A 281 -5.50 -2.49 -28.15
CA LEU A 281 -6.01 -1.48 -27.23
C LEU A 281 -5.53 -0.09 -27.70
N ASP A 282 -5.89 0.94 -26.95
CA ASP A 282 -5.61 2.33 -27.28
C ASP A 282 -5.03 3.11 -26.10
N GLU A 283 -4.85 4.41 -26.31
CA GLU A 283 -4.35 5.36 -25.32
C GLU A 283 -5.14 5.32 -24.01
N ASP A 284 -6.45 5.04 -24.03
CA ASP A 284 -7.28 5.03 -22.81
C ASP A 284 -6.79 3.96 -21.82
N PHE A 285 -6.44 2.76 -22.30
CA PHE A 285 -5.93 1.70 -21.43
C PHE A 285 -4.52 2.01 -20.94
N ARG A 286 -3.64 2.52 -21.82
CA ARG A 286 -2.28 2.92 -21.45
C ARG A 286 -2.28 4.01 -20.36
N ASP A 287 -3.12 5.02 -20.52
CA ASP A 287 -3.30 6.09 -19.54
C ASP A 287 -3.86 5.58 -18.22
N ALA A 288 -4.82 4.66 -18.26
CA ALA A 288 -5.38 4.05 -17.07
C ALA A 288 -4.32 3.24 -16.30
N LEU A 289 -3.46 2.49 -17.01
CA LEU A 289 -2.32 1.79 -16.42
C LEU A 289 -1.33 2.76 -15.76
N LEU A 290 -0.92 3.83 -16.45
CA LEU A 290 0.01 4.82 -15.88
C LEU A 290 -0.58 5.56 -14.67
N LYS A 291 -1.88 5.90 -14.71
CA LYS A 291 -2.60 6.48 -13.56
C LYS A 291 -2.67 5.52 -12.37
N ALA A 292 -2.77 4.22 -12.64
CA ALA A 292 -2.74 3.19 -11.62
C ALA A 292 -1.33 2.98 -11.06
N ALA A 293 -0.29 2.97 -11.91
CA ALA A 293 1.11 2.84 -11.51
C ALA A 293 1.58 3.99 -10.62
N ALA A 294 1.05 5.20 -10.80
CA ALA A 294 1.34 6.35 -9.95
C ALA A 294 0.67 6.31 -8.55
N VAL A 295 -0.03 5.24 -8.18
CA VAL A 295 -0.62 5.04 -6.85
C VAL A 295 0.28 4.12 -6.05
N ASP A 296 0.52 4.46 -4.77
CA ASP A 296 1.19 3.56 -3.83
C ASP A 296 0.23 2.44 -3.40
N TRP A 297 0.33 1.28 -4.03
CA TRP A 297 -0.47 0.08 -3.74
C TRP A 297 -0.03 -0.63 -2.46
N SER A 298 1.11 -0.27 -1.85
CA SER A 298 1.51 -0.80 -0.55
C SER A 298 0.56 -0.35 0.58
N THR A 299 -0.17 0.75 0.38
CA THR A 299 -1.18 1.25 1.32
C THR A 299 -2.52 0.52 1.20
N ILE A 300 -2.77 -0.18 0.09
CA ILE A 300 -4.03 -0.85 -0.19
C ILE A 300 -4.00 -2.30 0.31
N SER A 301 -4.95 -2.65 1.17
CA SER A 301 -5.01 -4.00 1.75
C SER A 301 -5.42 -5.07 0.72
N PRO A 302 -4.68 -6.18 0.57
CA PRO A 302 -5.11 -7.27 -0.32
C PRO A 302 -6.48 -7.88 0.03
N ALA A 303 -6.94 -7.71 1.28
CA ALA A 303 -8.24 -8.20 1.73
C ALA A 303 -9.42 -7.54 1.00
N ILE A 304 -9.24 -6.38 0.38
CA ILE A 304 -10.29 -5.67 -0.36
C ILE A 304 -10.38 -6.09 -1.84
N PHE A 305 -9.38 -6.81 -2.36
CA PHE A 305 -9.30 -7.17 -3.78
C PHE A 305 -10.50 -8.02 -4.22
N GLY A 306 -10.94 -8.97 -3.39
CA GLY A 306 -12.12 -9.79 -3.70
C GLY A 306 -13.37 -8.93 -3.96
N SER A 307 -13.67 -7.97 -3.07
CA SER A 307 -14.79 -7.05 -3.26
C SER A 307 -14.58 -6.06 -4.40
N MET A 308 -13.34 -5.65 -4.65
CA MET A 308 -13.00 -4.74 -5.75
C MET A 308 -13.26 -5.41 -7.11
N PHE A 309 -12.76 -6.63 -7.32
CA PHE A 309 -13.01 -7.39 -8.56
C PHE A 309 -14.48 -7.71 -8.76
N GLN A 310 -15.22 -8.02 -7.68
CA GLN A 310 -16.67 -8.18 -7.76
C GLN A 310 -17.36 -6.89 -8.24
N SER A 311 -16.96 -5.73 -7.71
CA SER A 311 -17.54 -4.43 -8.05
C SER A 311 -17.22 -3.99 -9.48
N VAL A 312 -16.03 -4.31 -9.98
CA VAL A 312 -15.58 -3.94 -11.33
C VAL A 312 -16.25 -4.80 -12.41
N ARG A 313 -16.54 -6.07 -12.09
CA ARG A 313 -17.24 -7.00 -12.99
C ARG A 313 -18.73 -6.69 -13.11
N ASP A 314 -19.37 -6.19 -12.06
CA ASP A 314 -20.78 -5.82 -12.10
C ASP A 314 -20.99 -4.54 -12.92
N ALA A 315 -21.71 -4.63 -14.04
CA ALA A 315 -21.86 -3.52 -14.97
C ALA A 315 -22.58 -2.30 -14.35
N GLN A 316 -23.52 -2.51 -13.43
CA GLN A 316 -24.21 -1.43 -12.73
C GLN A 316 -23.24 -0.71 -11.78
N THR A 317 -22.54 -1.46 -10.94
CA THR A 317 -21.54 -0.93 -10.00
C THR A 317 -20.40 -0.23 -10.74
N ARG A 318 -19.96 -0.77 -11.89
CA ARG A 318 -18.96 -0.13 -12.75
C ARG A 318 -19.42 1.24 -13.27
N ARG A 319 -20.68 1.37 -13.69
CA ARG A 319 -21.25 2.66 -14.10
C ARG A 319 -21.30 3.65 -12.95
N GLU A 320 -21.74 3.23 -11.77
CA GLU A 320 -21.76 4.07 -10.56
C GLU A 320 -20.36 4.57 -10.16
N LEU A 321 -19.33 3.74 -10.33
CA LEU A 321 -17.93 4.12 -10.12
C LEU A 321 -17.41 5.11 -11.18
N GLY A 322 -17.95 5.06 -12.40
CA GLY A 322 -17.59 5.88 -13.55
C GLY A 322 -18.28 7.25 -13.63
N GLU A 323 -19.55 7.36 -13.22
CA GLU A 323 -20.39 8.57 -13.36
C GLU A 323 -19.94 9.77 -12.50
N HIS A 324 -19.06 9.57 -11.52
CA HIS A 324 -18.49 10.64 -10.70
C HIS A 324 -17.25 11.29 -11.34
N TYR A 325 -17.37 11.79 -12.57
CA TYR A 325 -16.33 12.55 -13.28
C TYR A 325 -16.76 14.00 -13.49
#